data_AF-A0A1J3F1G9-F1
#
_entry.id   AF-A0A1J3F1G9-F1
#
_cell.length_a   1.000
_cell.length_b   1.000
_cell.length_c   1.000
_cell.angle_alpha   90.00
_cell.angle_beta   90.00
_cell.angle_gamma   90.00
#
_symmetry.space_group_name_H-M   'P 1'
#
loop_
_entity.id
_entity.type
_entity.pdbx_description
1 polymer ?
#
loop_
_entity_poly.entity_id
_entity_poly.type
_entity_poly.pdbx_seq_one_letter_code
_entity_poly.pdbx_strand_id
1 'polypeptide(L)'
;MSWDDGKHAKVSRVKLTYDDVIKSIEVEYDGTSLKSQPRGPVGAKSDGFTLALDEYVTEVTGYYKTVFSGDVITALTFKTNKNTYGPYGNKTRSFFSVNAPSGNQIAGFLGTSGNALNSIDVHFAPVPPPGSIKPKPDSGTNTGDGGSKTDGSGTNTGDGGSKTDGSGTGTNTSDGGSKTGGAEKTGPVGGEKGDAFDDGVFDGVKKITVAADKNSITYIKIEYVKDGKFETREHGTNRGEVKEFSVDHPNVYIISVGGSYNHIFSDDTTLVTSLY
;
A
#
# COMPACT_ATOMS: atom_id res chain seq x y z
N MET A 1 -19.65 -8.62 -6.86
CA MET A 1 -19.50 -7.91 -8.14
C MET A 1 -18.03 -7.57 -8.30
N SER A 2 -17.45 -7.83 -9.48
CA SER A 2 -16.11 -7.36 -9.82
C SER A 2 -16.17 -5.96 -10.43
N TRP A 3 -15.10 -5.18 -10.26
CA TRP A 3 -14.89 -3.93 -11.00
C TRP A 3 -13.43 -3.81 -11.41
N ASP A 4 -13.21 -2.99 -12.42
CA ASP A 4 -11.90 -2.50 -12.82
C ASP A 4 -12.08 -1.04 -13.24
N ASP A 5 -11.43 -0.11 -12.56
CA ASP A 5 -11.45 1.30 -12.94
C ASP A 5 -10.55 1.56 -14.16
N GLY A 6 -9.64 0.64 -14.48
CA GLY A 6 -8.61 0.79 -15.50
C GLY A 6 -7.43 1.62 -15.03
N LYS A 7 -6.48 1.85 -15.94
CA LYS A 7 -5.30 2.68 -15.71
C LYS A 7 -5.61 4.15 -15.98
N HIS A 8 -5.30 5.02 -15.00
CA HIS A 8 -5.45 6.48 -15.11
C HIS A 8 -4.12 7.22 -15.01
N ALA A 9 -4.16 8.55 -15.13
CA ALA A 9 -2.97 9.38 -15.01
C ALA A 9 -2.44 9.42 -13.57
N LYS A 10 -3.33 9.46 -12.57
CA LYS A 10 -2.98 9.53 -11.14
C LYS A 10 -4.24 9.40 -10.28
N VAL A 11 -4.11 8.80 -9.09
CA VAL A 11 -5.13 8.87 -8.02
C VAL A 11 -5.13 10.27 -7.41
N SER A 12 -6.29 10.92 -7.32
CA SER A 12 -6.44 12.24 -6.71
C SER A 12 -7.11 12.20 -5.35
N ARG A 13 -8.08 11.29 -5.16
CA ARG A 13 -8.78 11.11 -3.88
C ARG A 13 -9.17 9.66 -3.67
N VAL A 14 -9.06 9.20 -2.43
CA VAL A 14 -9.61 7.92 -1.99
C VAL A 14 -10.57 8.18 -0.83
N LYS A 15 -11.75 7.56 -0.89
CA LYS A 15 -12.71 7.49 0.21
C LYS A 15 -12.99 6.04 0.53
N LEU A 16 -13.07 5.73 1.82
CA LEU A 16 -13.42 4.41 2.30
C LEU A 16 -14.58 4.51 3.29
N THR A 17 -15.46 3.52 3.26
CA THR A 17 -16.36 3.27 4.39
C THR A 17 -16.06 1.91 5.00
N TYR A 18 -16.17 1.80 6.31
CA TYR A 18 -15.73 0.61 7.04
C TYR A 18 -16.47 0.42 8.37
N ASP A 19 -16.53 -0.84 8.80
CA ASP A 19 -17.05 -1.29 10.10
C ASP A 19 -15.91 -1.99 10.86
N ASP A 20 -16.05 -3.31 11.10
CA ASP A 20 -14.97 -4.19 11.48
C ASP A 20 -14.09 -4.60 10.28
N VAL A 21 -14.63 -4.44 9.06
CA VAL A 21 -14.00 -4.68 7.76
C VAL A 21 -14.17 -3.49 6.82
N ILE A 22 -13.40 -3.41 5.74
CA ILE A 22 -13.63 -2.42 4.68
C ILE A 22 -14.92 -2.76 3.94
N LYS A 23 -15.86 -1.82 3.93
CA LYS A 23 -17.19 -1.99 3.34
C LYS A 23 -17.22 -1.49 1.90
N SER A 24 -16.65 -0.30 1.67
CA SER A 24 -16.48 0.22 0.32
C SER A 24 -15.22 1.07 0.14
N ILE A 25 -14.81 1.18 -1.12
CA ILE A 25 -13.81 2.13 -1.59
C ILE A 25 -14.36 2.91 -2.77
N GLU A 26 -14.12 4.22 -2.80
CA GLU A 26 -14.40 5.09 -3.94
C GLU A 26 -13.12 5.86 -4.27
N VAL A 27 -12.72 5.81 -5.54
CA VAL A 27 -11.47 6.43 -6.00
C VAL A 27 -11.77 7.44 -7.10
N GLU A 28 -11.14 8.61 -6.99
CA GLU A 28 -11.10 9.61 -8.05
C GLU A 28 -9.71 9.68 -8.64
N TYR A 29 -9.68 9.99 -9.93
CA TYR A 29 -8.45 10.04 -10.71
C TYR A 29 -8.35 11.38 -11.46
N ASP A 30 -7.12 11.86 -11.62
CA ASP A 30 -6.82 13.00 -12.49
C ASP A 30 -6.76 12.56 -13.96
N GLY A 31 -6.92 13.53 -14.87
CA GLY A 31 -6.85 13.28 -16.31
C GLY A 31 -8.07 12.53 -16.90
N THR A 32 -9.13 12.35 -16.12
CA THR A 32 -10.37 11.68 -16.57
C THR A 32 -11.62 12.46 -16.18
N SER A 33 -12.65 12.38 -17.03
CA SER A 33 -14.00 12.91 -16.74
C SER A 33 -14.93 11.85 -16.13
N LEU A 34 -14.44 10.63 -15.91
CA LEU A 34 -15.23 9.56 -15.30
C LEU A 34 -15.67 9.96 -13.89
N LYS A 35 -16.96 9.76 -13.60
CA LYS A 35 -17.47 9.89 -12.23
C LYS A 35 -16.99 8.69 -11.42
N SER A 36 -16.44 8.95 -10.23
CA SER A 36 -16.12 7.90 -9.29
C SER A 36 -17.40 7.16 -8.88
N GLN A 37 -17.24 5.89 -8.52
CA GLN A 37 -18.33 5.06 -8.02
C GLN A 37 -17.85 4.30 -6.79
N PRO A 38 -18.61 4.31 -5.68
CA PRO A 38 -18.29 3.49 -4.52
C PRO A 38 -18.43 2.00 -4.88
N ARG A 39 -17.41 1.23 -4.51
CA ARG A 39 -17.31 -0.22 -4.72
C ARG A 39 -17.59 -0.94 -3.40
N GLY A 40 -18.82 -1.46 -3.26
CA GLY A 40 -19.29 -2.11 -2.03
C GLY A 40 -20.33 -1.28 -1.26
N PRO A 41 -20.93 -1.83 -0.19
CA PRO A 41 -21.96 -1.16 0.60
C PRO A 41 -21.39 -0.05 1.49
N VAL A 42 -22.26 0.84 1.94
CA VAL A 42 -21.91 1.89 2.91
C VAL A 42 -21.71 1.25 4.29
N GLY A 43 -20.54 1.50 4.89
CA GLY A 43 -20.23 1.19 6.28
C GLY A 43 -20.61 2.32 7.25
N ALA A 44 -20.55 2.03 8.55
CA ALA A 44 -20.90 2.97 9.61
C ALA A 44 -19.87 4.09 9.79
N LYS A 45 -18.60 3.85 9.46
CA LYS A 45 -17.53 4.87 9.48
C LYS A 45 -17.15 5.23 8.05
N SER A 46 -16.74 6.49 7.85
CA SER A 46 -16.23 6.99 6.58
C SER A 46 -14.99 7.82 6.83
N ASP A 47 -13.96 7.62 6.02
CA ASP A 47 -12.73 8.41 6.03
C ASP A 47 -12.05 8.36 4.66
N GLY A 48 -10.95 9.07 4.47
CA GLY A 48 -10.22 9.07 3.21
C GLY A 48 -9.10 10.10 3.18
N PHE A 49 -8.58 10.36 1.99
CA PHE A 49 -7.55 11.36 1.77
C PHE A 49 -7.60 11.91 0.35
N THR A 50 -7.13 13.14 0.20
CA THR A 50 -6.91 13.81 -1.09
C THR A 50 -5.43 14.06 -1.26
N LEU A 51 -4.88 13.75 -2.43
CA LEU A 51 -3.46 13.92 -2.72
C LEU A 51 -3.18 15.31 -3.30
N ALA A 52 -2.07 15.92 -2.86
CA ALA A 52 -1.54 17.12 -3.50
C ALA A 52 -1.08 16.82 -4.94
N LEU A 53 -0.91 17.84 -5.80
CA LEU A 53 -0.54 17.66 -7.21
C LEU A 53 0.75 16.87 -7.45
N ASP A 54 1.72 17.00 -6.54
CA ASP A 54 3.02 16.34 -6.58
C ASP A 54 3.12 15.14 -5.61
N GLU A 55 1.98 14.68 -5.11
CA GLU A 55 1.87 13.48 -4.28
C GLU A 55 1.20 12.33 -5.05
N TYR A 56 1.74 11.13 -4.94
CA TYR A 56 1.25 9.94 -5.66
C TYR A 56 1.44 8.68 -4.82
N VAL A 57 0.55 7.71 -5.01
CA VAL A 57 0.57 6.45 -4.25
C VAL A 57 1.72 5.57 -4.75
N THR A 58 2.55 5.12 -3.81
CA THR A 58 3.73 4.27 -4.06
C THR A 58 3.53 2.86 -3.55
N GLU A 59 2.68 2.66 -2.53
CA GLU A 59 2.42 1.34 -1.96
C GLU A 59 1.01 1.28 -1.37
N VAL A 60 0.36 0.13 -1.54
CA VAL A 60 -0.86 -0.22 -0.82
C VAL A 60 -0.59 -1.47 -0.01
N THR A 61 -0.82 -1.37 1.29
CA THR A 61 -0.80 -2.52 2.19
C THR A 61 -2.19 -2.78 2.73
N GLY A 62 -2.47 -4.03 3.08
CA GLY A 62 -3.74 -4.34 3.67
C GLY A 62 -3.72 -5.62 4.48
N TYR A 63 -4.83 -5.82 5.17
CA TYR A 63 -5.10 -6.99 5.99
C TYR A 63 -6.40 -7.62 5.52
N TYR A 64 -6.50 -8.93 5.63
CA TYR A 64 -7.69 -9.67 5.26
C TYR A 64 -7.94 -10.82 6.23
N LYS A 65 -9.19 -11.31 6.24
CA LYS A 65 -9.57 -12.52 6.96
C LYS A 65 -10.48 -13.37 6.07
N THR A 66 -10.35 -14.68 6.18
CA THR A 66 -11.30 -15.62 5.58
C THR A 66 -12.51 -15.78 6.50
N VAL A 67 -13.70 -15.51 5.97
CA VAL A 67 -14.98 -15.82 6.64
C VAL A 67 -15.74 -16.88 5.82
N PHE A 68 -16.90 -17.32 6.31
CA PHE A 68 -17.71 -18.32 5.62
C PHE A 68 -18.05 -17.94 4.16
N SER A 69 -18.20 -16.65 3.88
CA SER A 69 -18.50 -16.13 2.54
C SER A 69 -17.26 -15.85 1.67
N GLY A 70 -16.07 -16.27 2.08
CA GLY A 70 -14.79 -15.99 1.42
C GLY A 70 -13.96 -14.92 2.12
N ASP A 71 -12.90 -14.46 1.45
CA ASP A 71 -11.99 -13.46 1.99
C ASP A 71 -12.62 -12.06 1.99
N VAL A 72 -12.32 -11.29 3.04
CA VAL A 72 -12.72 -9.89 3.17
C VAL A 72 -11.54 -9.04 3.62
N ILE A 73 -11.37 -7.88 3.01
CA ILE A 73 -10.36 -6.89 3.37
C ILE A 73 -10.78 -6.22 4.68
N THR A 74 -9.93 -6.30 5.70
CA THR A 74 -10.22 -5.76 7.03
C THR A 74 -9.57 -4.41 7.28
N ALA A 75 -8.43 -4.15 6.65
CA ALA A 75 -7.79 -2.84 6.68
C ALA A 75 -6.98 -2.53 5.42
N LEU A 76 -6.85 -1.24 5.11
CA LEU A 76 -6.01 -0.71 4.03
C LEU A 76 -5.16 0.45 4.53
N THR A 77 -3.90 0.50 4.10
CA THR A 77 -2.98 1.63 4.32
C THR A 77 -2.37 2.01 2.97
N PHE A 78 -2.33 3.30 2.69
CA PHE A 78 -1.80 3.85 1.44
C PHE A 78 -0.56 4.67 1.78
N LYS A 79 0.58 4.29 1.22
CA LYS A 79 1.81 5.08 1.31
C LYS A 79 2.00 5.83 0.01
N THR A 80 2.41 7.09 0.13
CA THR A 80 2.73 7.95 -0.99
C THR A 80 4.22 8.30 -0.97
N ASN A 81 4.67 9.05 -1.97
CA ASN A 81 6.00 9.66 -1.95
C ASN A 81 6.19 10.72 -0.84
N LYS A 82 5.16 11.05 -0.06
CA LYS A 82 5.21 12.10 0.97
C LYS A 82 4.68 11.67 2.34
N ASN A 83 3.59 10.91 2.36
CA ASN A 83 2.81 10.63 3.55
C ASN A 83 2.41 9.15 3.61
N THR A 84 1.77 8.78 4.72
CA THR A 84 1.10 7.49 4.90
C THR A 84 -0.31 7.76 5.43
N TYR A 85 -1.30 7.14 4.79
CA TYR A 85 -2.73 7.29 5.09
C TYR A 85 -3.33 5.97 5.55
N GLY A 86 -4.06 6.00 6.67
CA GLY A 86 -4.58 4.81 7.33
C GLY A 86 -3.71 4.35 8.52
N PRO A 87 -3.85 3.09 8.99
CA PRO A 87 -4.76 2.07 8.46
C PRO A 87 -6.23 2.49 8.61
N TYR A 88 -7.01 2.30 7.55
CA TYR A 88 -8.47 2.35 7.61
C TYR A 88 -8.97 0.95 7.96
N GLY A 89 -9.90 0.81 8.90
CA GLY A 89 -10.39 -0.49 9.37
C GLY A 89 -9.50 -1.14 10.44
N ASN A 90 -9.61 -2.47 10.60
CA ASN A 90 -8.93 -3.22 11.65
C ASN A 90 -7.85 -4.15 11.09
N LYS A 91 -6.63 -4.01 11.60
CA LYS A 91 -5.53 -4.95 11.30
C LYS A 91 -5.88 -6.33 11.84
N THR A 92 -5.69 -7.34 11.00
CA THR A 92 -5.83 -8.76 11.37
C THR A 92 -4.50 -9.47 11.15
N ARG A 93 -4.48 -10.80 11.06
CA ARG A 93 -3.24 -11.56 10.97
C ARG A 93 -2.71 -11.64 9.54
N SER A 94 -3.58 -11.90 8.57
CA SER A 94 -3.17 -12.09 7.18
C SER A 94 -3.00 -10.73 6.51
N PHE A 95 -1.84 -10.53 5.90
CA PHE A 95 -1.38 -9.25 5.37
C PHE A 95 -0.98 -9.40 3.90
N PHE A 96 -1.10 -8.32 3.15
CA PHE A 96 -0.53 -8.18 1.81
C PHE A 96 0.07 -6.78 1.63
N SER A 97 1.03 -6.68 0.70
CA SER A 97 1.58 -5.40 0.23
C SER A 97 1.74 -5.44 -1.29
N VAL A 98 1.47 -4.31 -1.92
CA VAL A 98 1.69 -4.06 -3.35
C VAL A 98 2.46 -2.76 -3.51
N ASN A 99 3.68 -2.85 -4.03
CA ASN A 99 4.57 -1.72 -4.27
C ASN A 99 4.57 -1.34 -5.76
N ALA A 100 4.50 -0.04 -6.03
CA ALA A 100 4.70 0.48 -7.37
C ALA A 100 6.14 0.22 -7.83
N PRO A 101 6.35 -0.28 -9.06
CA PRO A 101 7.68 -0.37 -9.65
C PRO A 101 8.42 0.98 -9.66
N SER A 102 9.75 0.95 -9.65
CA SER A 102 10.55 2.18 -9.80
C SER A 102 10.11 3.01 -11.02
N GLY A 103 10.00 4.32 -10.84
CA GLY A 103 9.49 5.24 -11.86
C GLY A 103 7.98 5.21 -12.09
N ASN A 104 7.23 4.37 -11.38
CA ASN A 104 5.78 4.26 -11.46
C ASN A 104 5.08 4.63 -10.14
N GLN A 105 3.78 4.82 -10.24
CA GLN A 105 2.81 5.05 -9.16
C GLN A 105 1.64 4.08 -9.33
N ILE A 106 0.89 3.86 -8.24
CA ILE A 106 -0.42 3.23 -8.29
C ILE A 106 -1.44 4.26 -8.81
N ALA A 107 -2.06 3.95 -9.95
CA ALA A 107 -2.89 4.89 -10.72
C ALA A 107 -4.22 4.27 -11.20
N GLY A 108 -4.66 3.18 -10.57
CA GLY A 108 -5.92 2.51 -10.87
C GLY A 108 -6.14 1.36 -9.90
N PHE A 109 -7.41 1.01 -9.70
CA PHE A 109 -7.80 -0.08 -8.79
C PHE A 109 -8.83 -1.00 -9.45
N LEU A 110 -8.71 -2.28 -9.13
CA LEU A 110 -9.66 -3.32 -9.52
C LEU A 110 -9.89 -4.25 -8.34
N GLY A 111 -10.97 -5.04 -8.37
CA GLY A 111 -11.28 -5.93 -7.26
C GLY A 111 -12.68 -6.52 -7.30
N THR A 112 -13.10 -7.07 -6.16
CA THR A 112 -14.44 -7.65 -5.96
C THR A 112 -15.05 -7.22 -4.64
N SER A 113 -16.38 -7.09 -4.62
CA SER A 113 -17.14 -6.65 -3.45
C SER A 113 -18.51 -7.32 -3.42
N GLY A 114 -18.94 -7.65 -2.21
CA GLY A 114 -20.27 -8.14 -1.89
C GLY A 114 -20.80 -7.32 -0.73
N ASN A 115 -21.00 -7.96 0.42
CA ASN A 115 -21.35 -7.27 1.67
C ASN A 115 -20.15 -6.56 2.33
N ALA A 116 -18.96 -6.71 1.78
CA ALA A 116 -17.72 -6.03 2.14
C ALA A 116 -16.81 -5.97 0.90
N LEU A 117 -15.67 -5.29 1.00
CA LEU A 117 -14.60 -5.38 0.02
C LEU A 117 -13.94 -6.76 0.15
N ASN A 118 -14.03 -7.59 -0.90
CA ASN A 118 -13.52 -8.96 -0.88
C ASN A 118 -12.08 -9.05 -1.38
N SER A 119 -11.77 -8.36 -2.48
CA SER A 119 -10.43 -8.29 -3.04
C SER A 119 -10.12 -6.91 -3.60
N ILE A 120 -8.83 -6.58 -3.66
CA ILE A 120 -8.30 -5.35 -4.27
C ILE A 120 -6.98 -5.67 -4.97
N ASP A 121 -6.76 -5.05 -6.12
CA ASP A 121 -5.52 -5.06 -6.88
C ASP A 121 -5.35 -3.68 -7.56
N VAL A 122 -4.22 -3.45 -8.22
CA VAL A 122 -3.82 -2.12 -8.68
C VAL A 122 -3.32 -2.09 -10.13
N HIS A 123 -3.48 -0.93 -10.78
CA HIS A 123 -2.81 -0.60 -12.03
C HIS A 123 -1.67 0.37 -11.79
N PHE A 124 -0.56 0.20 -12.52
CA PHE A 124 0.58 1.10 -12.47
C PHE A 124 0.63 2.08 -13.66
N ALA A 125 1.02 3.31 -13.38
CA ALA A 125 1.35 4.31 -14.39
C ALA A 125 2.69 5.00 -14.08
N PRO A 126 3.40 5.54 -15.08
CA PRO A 126 4.58 6.34 -14.82
C PRO A 126 4.28 7.50 -13.87
N VAL A 127 5.26 7.86 -13.03
CA VAL A 127 5.16 9.09 -12.22
C VAL A 127 5.12 10.28 -13.18
N PRO A 128 4.12 11.17 -13.11
CA PRO A 128 3.97 12.22 -14.10
C PRO A 128 5.03 13.30 -13.87
N PRO A 129 5.62 13.87 -14.94
CA PRO A 129 6.53 15.00 -14.79
C PRO A 129 5.86 16.15 -14.03
N PRO A 130 6.62 16.91 -13.21
CA PRO A 130 6.10 18.08 -12.53
C PRO A 130 5.35 19.01 -13.50
N GLY A 131 4.10 19.36 -13.19
CA GLY A 131 3.27 20.27 -14.00
C GLY A 131 2.48 19.65 -15.16
N SER A 132 2.59 18.34 -15.39
CA SER A 132 1.87 17.65 -16.49
C SER A 132 0.41 17.29 -16.17
N ILE A 133 0.04 17.26 -14.89
CA ILE A 133 -1.29 16.83 -14.43
C ILE A 133 -2.22 18.03 -14.28
N LYS A 134 -3.34 18.03 -14.99
CA LYS A 134 -4.44 18.97 -14.75
C LYS A 134 -5.45 18.33 -13.79
N PRO A 135 -5.83 19.01 -12.69
CA PRO A 135 -6.90 18.53 -11.82
C PRO A 135 -8.18 18.29 -12.62
N LYS A 136 -8.98 17.33 -12.16
CA LYS A 136 -10.35 17.16 -12.67
C LYS A 136 -11.11 18.50 -12.55
N PRO A 137 -11.83 18.96 -13.60
CA PRO A 137 -12.71 20.12 -13.47
C PRO A 137 -13.76 19.83 -12.40
N ASP A 138 -13.89 20.70 -11.40
CA ASP A 138 -14.88 20.56 -10.34
C ASP A 138 -16.27 20.39 -10.98
N SER A 139 -16.94 19.27 -10.69
CA SER A 139 -18.36 19.15 -10.99
C SER A 139 -19.12 19.96 -9.95
N GLY A 140 -19.21 21.27 -10.14
CA GLY A 140 -20.04 22.14 -9.33
C GLY A 140 -21.50 21.73 -9.43
N THR A 141 -22.04 21.05 -8.42
CA THR A 141 -23.48 21.02 -8.18
C THR A 141 -23.85 22.28 -7.41
N ASN A 142 -24.20 23.33 -8.15
CA ASN A 142 -25.08 24.37 -7.64
C ASN A 142 -26.45 23.75 -7.43
N THR A 143 -26.80 23.49 -6.16
CA THR A 143 -28.20 23.45 -5.76
C THR A 143 -28.41 24.65 -4.85
N GLY A 144 -28.92 25.73 -5.44
CA GLY A 144 -29.54 26.78 -4.66
C GLY A 144 -30.84 26.23 -4.07
N ASP A 145 -31.06 26.46 -2.79
CA ASP A 145 -32.38 26.79 -2.31
C ASP A 145 -32.24 27.77 -1.15
N GLY A 146 -32.86 28.92 -1.33
CA GLY A 146 -32.97 29.95 -0.33
C GLY A 146 -34.16 29.70 0.59
N GLY A 147 -34.08 30.25 1.80
CA GLY A 147 -35.29 30.66 2.50
C GLY A 147 -35.28 30.53 4.03
N SER A 148 -34.91 31.65 4.66
CA SER A 148 -35.63 32.28 5.78
C SER A 148 -35.25 31.97 7.25
N LYS A 149 -34.55 32.96 7.85
CA LYS A 149 -34.86 33.79 9.06
C LYS A 149 -35.44 33.09 10.31
N THR A 150 -35.11 33.43 11.57
CA THR A 150 -34.77 34.71 12.26
C THR A 150 -34.07 34.46 13.61
N ASP A 151 -33.34 35.50 14.06
CA ASP A 151 -33.05 35.98 15.44
C ASP A 151 -32.46 35.02 16.52
N GLY A 152 -31.61 35.43 17.46
CA GLY A 152 -31.13 36.77 17.81
C GLY A 152 -29.97 36.74 18.81
N SER A 153 -29.36 37.91 18.97
CA SER A 153 -28.74 38.51 20.18
C SER A 153 -27.92 37.64 21.15
N GLY A 154 -26.64 37.98 21.31
CA GLY A 154 -25.84 37.57 22.48
C GLY A 154 -24.38 38.01 22.40
N THR A 155 -24.03 38.98 23.22
CA THR A 155 -22.77 39.76 23.28
C THR A 155 -21.53 39.00 23.80
N ASN A 156 -20.37 39.44 23.33
CA ASN A 156 -19.02 39.16 23.89
C ASN A 156 -18.88 39.59 25.36
N THR A 157 -17.97 38.91 26.07
CA THR A 157 -16.92 39.36 27.04
C THR A 157 -16.63 38.15 27.94
N GLY A 158 -15.43 37.69 28.28
CA GLY A 158 -14.07 38.18 28.18
C GLY A 158 -13.29 37.60 29.38
N ASP A 159 -12.05 37.21 29.12
CA ASP A 159 -10.90 37.05 30.03
C ASP A 159 -10.83 35.97 31.12
N GLY A 160 -9.62 35.39 31.25
CA GLY A 160 -9.03 35.14 32.57
C GLY A 160 -8.21 33.87 32.79
N GLY A 161 -6.97 33.83 32.27
CA GLY A 161 -5.78 33.20 32.90
C GLY A 161 -5.75 31.66 33.09
N SER A 162 -4.63 30.99 33.36
CA SER A 162 -3.19 31.28 33.39
C SER A 162 -2.52 29.96 33.79
N LYS A 163 -1.41 29.57 33.12
CA LYS A 163 -0.28 28.77 33.66
C LYS A 163 -0.55 27.29 34.06
N THR A 164 0.34 26.30 33.94
CA THR A 164 1.82 26.21 33.92
C THR A 164 2.24 24.77 33.52
N ASP A 165 3.38 24.67 32.82
CA ASP A 165 4.52 23.72 32.96
C ASP A 165 4.31 22.20 32.72
N GLY A 166 5.22 21.42 32.12
CA GLY A 166 6.57 21.62 31.57
C GLY A 166 7.02 20.31 30.88
N SER A 167 7.80 20.40 29.81
CA SER A 167 9.24 20.02 29.73
C SER A 167 9.53 18.55 29.37
N GLY A 168 10.33 18.35 28.31
CA GLY A 168 10.80 17.03 27.85
C GLY A 168 11.52 17.08 26.50
N THR A 169 12.65 17.78 26.48
CA THR A 169 13.52 18.16 25.36
C THR A 169 14.29 17.00 24.70
N GLY A 170 14.59 17.13 23.41
CA GLY A 170 15.52 16.26 22.66
C GLY A 170 15.82 16.75 21.24
N THR A 171 16.49 17.91 21.12
CA THR A 171 17.23 18.42 19.94
C THR A 171 18.45 17.54 19.64
N ASN A 172 19.14 17.49 18.50
CA ASN A 172 19.16 18.12 17.17
C ASN A 172 20.20 17.28 16.39
N THR A 173 20.08 17.15 15.07
CA THR A 173 21.12 17.61 14.12
C THR A 173 20.70 17.31 12.68
N SER A 174 20.38 18.40 11.98
CA SER A 174 20.45 18.52 10.54
C SER A 174 21.90 18.44 10.09
N ASP A 175 22.20 17.57 9.14
CA ASP A 175 23.40 17.71 8.31
C ASP A 175 23.06 17.46 6.85
N GLY A 176 23.37 18.46 6.03
CA GLY A 176 23.16 18.46 4.59
C GLY A 176 24.26 17.66 3.91
N GLY A 177 23.88 16.52 3.34
CA GLY A 177 24.70 15.76 2.42
C GLY A 177 23.86 15.35 1.21
N SER A 178 24.32 15.72 0.02
CA SER A 178 23.76 15.30 -1.26
C SER A 178 23.57 13.77 -1.29
N LYS A 179 22.32 13.30 -1.21
CA LYS A 179 21.97 11.87 -1.32
C LYS A 179 22.24 11.44 -2.76
N THR A 180 23.41 10.89 -3.03
CA THR A 180 23.57 9.87 -4.07
C THR A 180 22.71 8.68 -3.67
N GLY A 181 21.79 8.25 -4.53
CA GLY A 181 20.74 7.27 -4.22
C GLY A 181 21.27 5.96 -3.64
N GLY A 182 21.22 5.83 -2.32
CA GLY A 182 21.46 4.57 -1.62
C GLY A 182 20.21 3.70 -1.64
N ALA A 183 20.40 2.38 -1.67
CA ALA A 183 19.32 1.41 -1.53
C ALA A 183 18.60 1.61 -0.18
N GLU A 184 17.32 1.97 -0.22
CA GLU A 184 16.50 2.10 0.99
C GLU A 184 15.94 0.73 1.37
N LYS A 185 16.20 0.29 2.61
CA LYS A 185 15.68 -0.98 3.13
C LYS A 185 14.23 -0.80 3.56
N THR A 186 13.30 -1.51 2.93
CA THR A 186 11.96 -1.75 3.49
C THR A 186 12.05 -2.95 4.43
N GLY A 187 11.46 -2.83 5.62
CA GLY A 187 11.58 -3.86 6.66
C GLY A 187 11.02 -5.22 6.21
N PRO A 188 11.49 -6.34 6.79
CA PRO A 188 11.00 -7.66 6.43
C PRO A 188 9.52 -7.80 6.82
N VAL A 189 8.77 -8.53 6.00
CA VAL A 189 7.39 -8.95 6.27
C VAL A 189 7.37 -10.47 6.51
N GLY A 190 6.69 -10.94 7.56
CA GLY A 190 6.68 -12.35 7.94
C GLY A 190 6.79 -12.60 9.44
N GLY A 191 7.45 -13.69 9.81
CA GLY A 191 7.70 -14.06 11.22
C GLY A 191 8.99 -13.48 11.79
N GLU A 192 9.11 -13.53 13.11
CA GLU A 192 10.26 -13.03 13.89
C GLU A 192 11.31 -14.12 14.20
N LYS A 193 11.09 -15.36 13.73
CA LYS A 193 11.97 -16.51 13.96
C LYS A 193 12.83 -16.80 12.72
N GLY A 194 13.87 -17.60 12.91
CA GLY A 194 14.79 -18.06 11.85
C GLY A 194 16.14 -17.34 11.89
N ASP A 195 17.07 -17.82 11.06
CA ASP A 195 18.38 -17.20 10.89
C ASP A 195 18.26 -15.98 9.98
N ALA A 196 18.74 -14.83 10.46
CA ALA A 196 18.74 -13.61 9.67
C ALA A 196 19.80 -13.68 8.56
N PHE A 197 19.46 -13.16 7.38
CA PHE A 197 20.39 -13.02 6.26
C PHE A 197 20.24 -11.67 5.56
N ASP A 198 21.33 -11.22 4.93
CA ASP A 198 21.39 -10.07 4.04
C ASP A 198 22.45 -10.38 2.98
N ASP A 199 22.02 -10.63 1.74
CA ASP A 199 22.93 -10.99 0.65
C ASP A 199 23.75 -9.78 0.16
N GLY A 200 23.36 -8.55 0.54
CA GLY A 200 23.98 -7.31 0.09
C GLY A 200 23.46 -6.85 -1.28
N VAL A 201 24.26 -6.00 -1.95
CA VAL A 201 23.90 -5.39 -3.25
C VAL A 201 24.64 -6.07 -4.40
N PHE A 202 23.88 -6.38 -5.45
CA PHE A 202 24.32 -7.00 -6.70
C PHE A 202 23.82 -6.19 -7.90
N ASP A 203 24.43 -6.39 -9.06
CA ASP A 203 24.11 -5.65 -10.29
C ASP A 203 22.78 -6.10 -10.90
N GLY A 204 22.36 -7.34 -10.61
CA GLY A 204 21.09 -7.87 -11.07
C GLY A 204 20.79 -9.26 -10.54
N VAL A 205 19.59 -9.74 -10.85
CA VAL A 205 19.15 -11.11 -10.62
C VAL A 205 19.03 -11.80 -11.97
N LYS A 206 19.57 -13.01 -12.07
CA LYS A 206 19.51 -13.84 -13.28
C LYS A 206 18.50 -14.97 -13.16
N LYS A 207 18.38 -15.58 -11.99
CA LYS A 207 17.49 -16.72 -11.78
C LYS A 207 17.05 -16.78 -10.33
N ILE A 208 15.78 -17.11 -10.12
CA ILE A 208 15.21 -17.40 -8.80
C ILE A 208 14.69 -18.84 -8.82
N THR A 209 14.99 -19.56 -7.75
CA THR A 209 14.43 -20.87 -7.43
C THR A 209 13.76 -20.79 -6.07
N VAL A 210 12.50 -21.20 -5.98
CA VAL A 210 11.71 -21.22 -4.74
C VAL A 210 11.22 -22.64 -4.51
N ALA A 211 11.33 -23.14 -3.28
CA ALA A 211 10.64 -24.36 -2.87
C ALA A 211 9.51 -24.04 -1.88
N ALA A 212 8.39 -24.73 -2.02
CA ALA A 212 7.23 -24.59 -1.15
C ALA A 212 6.65 -25.96 -0.80
N ASP A 213 6.24 -26.14 0.45
CA ASP A 213 5.43 -27.29 0.87
C ASP A 213 3.95 -26.90 0.99
N LYS A 214 3.15 -27.74 1.64
CA LYS A 214 1.71 -27.51 1.79
C LYS A 214 1.37 -26.28 2.65
N ASN A 215 2.32 -25.82 3.46
CA ASN A 215 2.10 -24.81 4.49
C ASN A 215 2.86 -23.51 4.19
N SER A 216 4.06 -23.58 3.62
CA SER A 216 4.90 -22.39 3.46
C SER A 216 5.88 -22.46 2.30
N ILE A 217 6.45 -21.30 1.96
CA ILE A 217 7.73 -21.20 1.27
C ILE A 217 8.81 -21.70 2.24
N THR A 218 9.62 -22.64 1.79
CA THR A 218 10.62 -23.34 2.62
C THR A 218 12.05 -22.96 2.24
N TYR A 219 12.26 -22.53 0.99
CA TYR A 219 13.57 -22.27 0.42
C TYR A 219 13.52 -21.21 -0.66
N ILE A 220 14.56 -20.39 -0.72
CA ILE A 220 14.84 -19.52 -1.85
C ILE A 220 16.32 -19.60 -2.21
N LYS A 221 16.60 -19.69 -3.51
CA LYS A 221 17.93 -19.57 -4.08
C LYS A 221 17.92 -18.53 -5.19
N ILE A 222 18.90 -17.65 -5.13
CA ILE A 222 19.03 -16.52 -6.05
C ILE A 222 20.40 -16.60 -6.71
N GLU A 223 20.39 -16.55 -8.04
CA GLU A 223 21.59 -16.36 -8.86
C GLU A 223 21.68 -14.89 -9.22
N TYR A 224 22.65 -14.21 -8.63
CA TYR A 224 22.95 -12.80 -8.83
C TYR A 224 23.99 -12.58 -9.92
N VAL A 225 23.96 -11.39 -10.51
CA VAL A 225 25.01 -10.86 -11.39
C VAL A 225 25.87 -9.88 -10.60
N LYS A 226 27.19 -10.03 -10.65
CA LYS A 226 28.17 -9.09 -10.08
C LYS A 226 29.41 -9.00 -10.95
N ASP A 227 29.72 -7.81 -11.45
CA ASP A 227 30.87 -7.55 -12.32
C ASP A 227 30.90 -8.52 -13.53
N GLY A 228 29.73 -8.82 -14.09
CA GLY A 228 29.56 -9.76 -15.21
C GLY A 228 29.72 -11.25 -14.86
N LYS A 229 29.90 -11.61 -13.58
CA LYS A 229 29.96 -12.99 -13.08
C LYS A 229 28.68 -13.36 -12.34
N PHE A 230 28.50 -14.67 -12.13
CA PHE A 230 27.35 -15.20 -11.39
C PHE A 230 27.75 -15.63 -9.99
N GLU A 231 26.96 -15.20 -9.00
CA GLU A 231 27.08 -15.63 -7.60
C GLU A 231 25.76 -16.23 -7.14
N THR A 232 25.81 -17.31 -6.37
CA THR A 232 24.62 -17.95 -5.80
C THR A 232 24.54 -17.70 -4.31
N ARG A 233 23.33 -17.42 -3.83
CA ARG A 233 22.96 -17.41 -2.41
C ARG A 233 21.68 -18.23 -2.22
N GLU A 234 21.58 -18.89 -1.07
CA GLU A 234 20.44 -19.75 -0.75
C GLU A 234 20.09 -19.65 0.74
N HIS A 235 18.79 -19.68 1.02
CA HIS A 235 18.25 -19.48 2.36
C HIS A 235 17.08 -20.44 2.61
N GLY A 236 16.97 -20.93 3.83
CA GLY A 236 15.94 -21.90 4.23
C GLY A 236 16.32 -23.36 3.94
N THR A 237 15.33 -24.23 3.90
CA THR A 237 15.48 -25.68 3.70
C THR A 237 14.83 -26.10 2.40
N ASN A 238 15.61 -26.61 1.44
CA ASN A 238 15.11 -27.08 0.14
C ASN A 238 14.18 -28.30 0.30
N ARG A 239 12.88 -28.03 0.51
CA ARG A 239 11.83 -29.01 0.80
C ARG A 239 10.54 -28.64 0.09
N GLY A 240 9.87 -29.62 -0.51
CA GLY A 240 8.58 -29.43 -1.17
C GLY A 240 8.72 -29.30 -2.69
N GLU A 241 7.71 -28.72 -3.34
CA GLU A 241 7.70 -28.49 -4.78
C GLU A 241 8.63 -27.32 -5.11
N VAL A 242 9.51 -27.52 -6.10
CA VAL A 242 10.46 -26.51 -6.55
C VAL A 242 9.97 -25.88 -7.85
N LYS A 243 9.99 -24.55 -7.90
CA LYS A 243 9.73 -23.74 -9.10
C LYS A 243 10.88 -22.78 -9.34
N GLU A 244 11.16 -22.51 -10.60
CA GLU A 244 12.22 -21.59 -11.00
C GLU A 244 11.81 -20.74 -12.19
N PHE A 245 12.39 -19.55 -12.29
CA PHE A 245 12.30 -18.71 -13.49
C PHE A 245 13.60 -17.92 -13.68
N SER A 246 13.93 -17.66 -14.94
CA SER A 246 15.09 -16.84 -15.32
C SER A 246 14.65 -15.41 -15.65
N VAL A 247 15.54 -14.47 -15.37
CA VAL A 247 15.39 -13.04 -15.62
C VAL A 247 16.41 -12.69 -16.71
N ASP A 248 15.93 -12.10 -17.81
CA ASP A 248 16.77 -11.72 -18.96
C ASP A 248 17.54 -10.41 -18.68
N HIS A 249 18.49 -10.47 -17.75
CA HIS A 249 19.35 -9.35 -17.38
C HIS A 249 20.33 -8.99 -18.54
N PRO A 250 20.56 -7.68 -18.83
CA PRO A 250 20.12 -6.51 -18.07
C PRO A 250 18.78 -5.91 -18.52
N ASN A 251 18.11 -6.49 -19.53
CA ASN A 251 16.91 -5.92 -20.12
C ASN A 251 15.67 -6.07 -19.22
N VAL A 252 15.59 -7.19 -18.50
CA VAL A 252 14.55 -7.50 -17.53
C VAL A 252 15.17 -7.53 -16.14
N TYR A 253 14.46 -6.97 -15.18
CA TYR A 253 14.86 -6.91 -13.77
C TYR A 253 13.63 -6.99 -12.87
N ILE A 254 13.84 -7.44 -11.64
CA ILE A 254 12.78 -7.54 -10.63
C ILE A 254 12.51 -6.13 -10.08
N ILE A 255 11.24 -5.72 -10.13
CA ILE A 255 10.80 -4.38 -9.72
C ILE A 255 10.07 -4.37 -8.38
N SER A 256 9.53 -5.51 -7.97
CA SER A 256 8.85 -5.71 -6.70
C SER A 256 8.78 -7.21 -6.39
N VAL A 257 8.50 -7.53 -5.12
CA VAL A 257 8.17 -8.88 -4.66
C VAL A 257 6.87 -8.78 -3.88
N GLY A 258 5.87 -9.57 -4.27
CA GLY A 258 4.62 -9.72 -3.55
C GLY A 258 4.59 -11.05 -2.80
N GLY A 259 3.68 -11.17 -1.83
CA GLY A 259 3.52 -12.41 -1.08
C GLY A 259 2.50 -12.33 0.04
N SER A 260 2.33 -13.47 0.71
CA SER A 260 1.52 -13.60 1.92
C SER A 260 2.31 -14.33 3.01
N TYR A 261 1.93 -14.13 4.27
CA TYR A 261 2.45 -14.89 5.40
C TYR A 261 1.33 -15.19 6.39
N ASN A 262 1.43 -16.32 7.09
CA ASN A 262 0.41 -16.78 8.04
C ASN A 262 1.06 -17.52 9.22
N HIS A 263 0.36 -17.55 10.36
CA HIS A 263 0.74 -18.38 11.50
C HIS A 263 0.44 -19.85 11.21
N ILE A 264 1.47 -20.67 11.19
CA ILE A 264 1.38 -22.11 10.99
C ILE A 264 1.28 -22.76 12.37
N PHE A 265 0.09 -23.23 12.73
CA PHE A 265 -0.20 -23.76 14.06
C PHE A 265 0.61 -25.01 14.43
N SER A 266 1.00 -25.83 13.45
CA SER A 266 1.85 -27.01 13.70
C SER A 266 3.25 -26.62 14.17
N ASP A 267 3.74 -25.48 13.69
CA ASP A 267 5.11 -25.02 13.87
C ASP A 267 5.19 -23.86 14.89
N ASP A 268 4.02 -23.45 15.39
CA ASP A 268 3.79 -22.28 16.25
C ASP A 268 4.62 -21.06 15.83
N THR A 269 4.55 -20.72 14.54
CA THR A 269 5.32 -19.60 13.98
C THR A 269 4.66 -19.04 12.72
N THR A 270 4.92 -17.76 12.44
CA THR A 270 4.52 -17.10 11.21
C THR A 270 5.53 -17.40 10.10
N LEU A 271 5.09 -18.01 9.01
CA LEU A 271 5.92 -18.30 7.84
C LEU A 271 5.38 -17.57 6.61
N VAL A 272 6.26 -17.26 5.66
CA VAL A 272 5.86 -16.80 4.32
C VAL A 272 5.16 -17.95 3.62
N THR A 273 3.93 -17.73 3.16
CA THR A 273 3.07 -18.76 2.56
C THR A 273 2.96 -18.65 1.05
N SER A 274 3.27 -17.49 0.47
CA SER A 274 3.38 -17.34 -0.98
C SER A 274 4.33 -16.22 -1.37
N LEU A 275 4.88 -16.33 -2.58
CA LEU A 275 5.61 -15.27 -3.28
C LEU A 275 5.03 -15.15 -4.70
N TYR A 276 4.87 -13.94 -5.22
CA TYR A 276 4.42 -13.67 -6.59
C TYR A 276 5.03 -12.38 -7.15
#